data_AF-A0A7S0HCD3-F1
#
_entry.id   AF-A0A7S0HCD3-F1
#
_cell.length_a   1.000
_cell.length_b   1.000
_cell.length_c   1.000
_cell.angle_alpha   90.00
_cell.angle_beta   90.00
_cell.angle_gamma   90.00
#
_symmetry.space_group_name_H-M   'P 1'
#
loop_
_entity.id
_entity.type
_entity.pdbx_description
1 polymer ?
#
loop_
_entity_poly.entity_id
_entity_poly.type
_entity_poly.pdbx_seq_one_letter_code
_entity_poly.pdbx_strand_id
1 'polypeptide(L)'
;YSAQDCKEVDLSAKEAGFSSDECRAGGFTADECKALGYSPAEIKSGGYSAQDCKVASVSAREAGFSAAEVAAEGFTVTESKAAGYSAVELKVGGYSAQECKAAEVSAREAGFSAAEAKYEGFTVAECVEAGYSPSDLKDGGYSAQECKAAEVSAREAGFSAAEVMAEGFTAQECKEVDFSAVELKIGGYSAQDCKEVDLSAKEAGFSSDECRAGGFTADECKALGYSPAEIKSGGYSAQD
;
A
#
# COMPACT_ATOMS: atom_id res chain seq x y z
N TYR A 1 -16.20 48.18 -30.76
CA TYR A 1 -15.90 48.07 -29.34
C TYR A 1 -15.30 46.70 -29.14
N SER A 2 -14.04 46.64 -28.79
CA SER A 2 -13.32 45.40 -28.47
C SER A 2 -13.44 45.09 -26.97
N ALA A 3 -13.11 43.87 -26.55
CA ALA A 3 -13.02 43.54 -25.13
C ALA A 3 -11.96 44.41 -24.43
N GLN A 4 -10.83 44.70 -25.09
CA GLN A 4 -9.81 45.61 -24.56
C GLN A 4 -10.39 47.02 -24.32
N ASP A 5 -11.25 47.51 -25.22
CA ASP A 5 -11.91 48.81 -25.05
C ASP A 5 -12.77 48.81 -23.77
N CYS A 6 -13.50 47.71 -23.49
CA CYS A 6 -14.27 47.56 -22.24
C CYS A 6 -13.38 47.55 -20.99
N LYS A 7 -12.20 46.93 -21.06
CA LYS A 7 -11.22 46.92 -19.96
C LYS A 7 -10.73 48.32 -19.62
N GLU A 8 -10.54 49.17 -20.63
CA GLU A 8 -10.05 50.54 -20.46
C GLU A 8 -11.11 51.51 -19.91
N VAL A 9 -12.41 51.18 -20.04
CA VAL A 9 -13.51 52.06 -19.60
C VAL A 9 -14.33 51.52 -18.42
N ASP A 10 -13.88 50.43 -17.78
CA ASP A 10 -14.55 49.77 -16.64
C ASP A 10 -16.01 49.36 -16.94
N LEU A 11 -16.29 49.05 -18.21
CA LEU A 11 -17.60 48.55 -18.64
C LEU A 11 -17.62 47.03 -18.47
N SER A 12 -18.69 46.48 -17.90
CA SER A 12 -18.82 45.02 -17.72
C SER A 12 -18.79 44.31 -19.07
N ALA A 13 -17.68 43.63 -19.38
CA ALA A 13 -17.52 42.93 -20.66
C ALA A 13 -18.56 41.82 -20.84
N LYS A 14 -18.98 41.16 -19.74
CA LYS A 14 -20.05 40.15 -19.77
C LYS A 14 -21.41 40.75 -20.10
N GLU A 15 -21.74 41.92 -19.55
CA GLU A 15 -23.00 42.63 -19.88
C GLU A 15 -22.97 43.19 -21.31
N ALA A 16 -21.80 43.53 -21.82
CA ALA A 16 -21.59 43.91 -23.22
C ALA A 16 -21.67 42.72 -24.20
N GLY A 17 -21.85 41.49 -23.70
CA GLY A 17 -22.06 40.29 -24.51
C GLY A 17 -20.79 39.60 -24.99
N PHE A 18 -19.62 39.99 -24.47
CA PHE A 18 -18.37 39.28 -24.80
C PHE A 18 -18.35 37.90 -24.16
N SER A 19 -17.73 36.96 -24.86
CA SER A 19 -17.39 35.64 -24.36
C SER A 19 -16.11 35.67 -23.51
N SER A 20 -15.83 34.60 -22.77
CA SER A 20 -14.63 34.52 -21.93
C SER A 20 -13.34 34.46 -22.75
N ASP A 21 -13.36 33.85 -23.94
CA ASP A 21 -12.23 33.83 -24.89
C ASP A 21 -11.97 35.21 -25.50
N GLU A 22 -13.02 35.97 -25.85
CA GLU A 22 -12.86 37.36 -26.28
C GLU A 22 -12.28 38.23 -25.17
N CYS A 23 -12.72 38.04 -23.93
CA CYS A 23 -12.13 38.73 -22.77
C CYS A 23 -10.65 38.36 -22.63
N ARG A 24 -10.30 37.08 -22.72
CA ARG A 24 -8.90 36.65 -22.65
C ARG A 24 -8.05 37.26 -23.76
N ALA A 25 -8.55 37.27 -25.00
CA ALA A 25 -7.88 37.90 -26.13
C ALA A 25 -7.73 39.44 -25.95
N GLY A 26 -8.67 40.06 -25.25
CA GLY A 26 -8.61 41.46 -24.81
C GLY A 26 -7.72 41.72 -23.59
N GLY A 27 -7.02 40.70 -23.09
CA GLY A 27 -6.07 40.82 -21.99
C GLY A 27 -6.69 40.78 -20.59
N PHE A 28 -7.93 40.31 -20.43
CA PHE A 28 -8.47 39.99 -19.12
C PHE A 28 -7.75 38.80 -18.50
N THR A 29 -7.67 38.79 -17.18
CA THR A 29 -7.24 37.66 -16.37
C THR A 29 -8.45 36.82 -15.95
N ALA A 30 -8.22 35.58 -15.52
CA ALA A 30 -9.29 34.73 -14.99
C ALA A 30 -9.97 35.35 -13.76
N ASP A 31 -9.27 36.12 -12.93
CA ASP A 31 -9.82 36.81 -11.76
C ASP A 31 -10.77 37.94 -12.17
N GLU A 32 -10.37 38.73 -13.17
CA GLU A 32 -11.24 39.77 -13.73
C GLU A 32 -12.48 39.14 -14.40
N CYS A 33 -12.33 38.04 -15.15
CA CYS A 33 -13.48 37.32 -15.68
C CYS A 33 -14.40 36.77 -14.57
N LYS A 34 -13.83 36.24 -13.48
CA LYS A 34 -14.61 35.82 -12.31
C LYS A 34 -15.37 37.00 -11.69
N ALA A 35 -14.73 38.15 -11.52
CA ALA A 35 -15.34 39.36 -10.98
C ALA A 35 -16.48 39.91 -11.88
N LEU A 36 -16.36 39.72 -13.19
CA LEU A 36 -17.42 40.00 -14.18
C LEU A 36 -18.56 38.97 -14.20
N GLY A 37 -18.49 37.93 -13.37
CA GLY A 37 -19.54 36.92 -13.21
C GLY A 37 -19.48 35.80 -14.25
N TYR A 38 -18.37 35.59 -14.96
CA TYR A 38 -18.17 34.34 -15.71
C TYR A 38 -18.04 33.17 -14.73
N SER A 39 -18.78 32.10 -15.01
CA SER A 39 -18.71 30.85 -14.27
C SER A 39 -17.35 30.17 -14.51
N PRO A 40 -16.90 29.28 -13.60
CA PRO A 40 -15.66 28.54 -13.78
C PRO A 40 -15.56 27.80 -15.13
N ALA A 41 -16.68 27.21 -15.59
CA ALA A 41 -16.73 26.51 -16.88
C ALA A 41 -16.58 27.47 -18.07
N GLU A 42 -17.20 28.66 -18.00
CA GLU A 42 -17.00 29.71 -19.01
C GLU A 42 -15.53 30.15 -19.05
N ILE A 43 -14.89 30.31 -17.88
CA ILE A 43 -13.46 30.65 -17.77
C ILE A 43 -12.59 29.58 -18.43
N LYS A 44 -12.80 28.28 -18.15
CA LYS A 44 -12.06 27.22 -18.86
C LYS A 44 -12.32 27.26 -20.37
N SER A 45 -13.58 27.42 -20.79
CA SER A 45 -13.94 27.48 -22.22
C SER A 45 -13.32 28.69 -22.95
N GLY A 46 -13.06 29.77 -22.21
CA GLY A 46 -12.30 30.93 -22.67
C GLY A 46 -10.81 30.66 -22.90
N GLY A 47 -10.34 29.46 -22.55
CA GLY A 47 -8.97 28.99 -22.76
C GLY A 47 -8.00 29.32 -21.62
N TYR A 48 -8.50 29.86 -20.50
CA TYR A 48 -7.67 30.01 -19.30
C TYR A 48 -7.22 28.64 -18.78
N SER A 49 -5.97 28.55 -18.33
CA SER A 49 -5.36 27.33 -17.79
C SER A 49 -5.83 27.04 -16.36
N ALA A 50 -5.52 25.86 -15.85
CA ALA A 50 -5.75 25.56 -14.43
C ALA A 50 -4.94 26.48 -13.50
N GLN A 51 -3.74 26.90 -13.90
CA GLN A 51 -2.94 27.88 -13.15
C GLN A 51 -3.59 29.26 -13.11
N ASP A 52 -4.18 29.71 -14.23
CA ASP A 52 -4.94 30.96 -14.24
C ASP A 52 -6.12 30.88 -13.26
N CYS A 53 -6.83 29.75 -13.24
CA CYS A 53 -7.89 29.50 -12.27
C CYS A 53 -7.37 29.48 -10.82
N LYS A 54 -6.20 28.88 -10.57
CA LYS A 54 -5.55 28.87 -9.24
C LYS A 54 -5.29 30.27 -8.73
N VAL A 55 -4.67 31.11 -9.56
CA VAL A 55 -4.34 32.51 -9.22
C VAL A 55 -5.63 33.31 -8.95
N ALA A 56 -6.68 33.07 -9.75
CA ALA A 56 -7.99 33.68 -9.60
C ALA A 56 -8.85 33.10 -8.44
N SER A 57 -8.32 32.14 -7.69
CA SER A 57 -9.07 31.39 -6.68
C SER A 57 -10.40 30.83 -7.24
N VAL A 58 -10.38 30.39 -8.50
CA VAL A 58 -11.45 29.67 -9.19
C VAL A 58 -11.17 28.18 -9.01
N SER A 59 -12.16 27.41 -8.56
CA SER A 59 -11.98 25.96 -8.44
C SER A 59 -11.74 25.33 -9.81
N ALA A 60 -10.58 24.70 -9.99
CA ALA A 60 -10.26 23.97 -11.22
C ALA A 60 -11.24 22.82 -11.48
N ARG A 61 -11.75 22.18 -10.41
CA ARG A 61 -12.76 21.14 -10.53
C ARG A 61 -14.09 21.68 -11.05
N GLU A 62 -14.57 22.79 -10.50
CA GLU A 62 -15.80 23.44 -10.96
C GLU A 62 -15.65 23.98 -12.39
N ALA A 63 -14.43 24.39 -12.76
CA ALA A 63 -14.09 24.75 -14.13
C ALA A 63 -14.06 23.55 -15.09
N GLY A 64 -14.11 22.32 -14.57
CA GLY A 64 -14.16 21.09 -15.36
C GLY A 64 -12.78 20.58 -15.78
N PHE A 65 -11.70 20.98 -15.11
CA PHE A 65 -10.40 20.30 -15.25
C PHE A 65 -10.44 18.94 -14.56
N SER A 66 -9.81 17.95 -15.19
CA SER A 66 -9.50 16.65 -14.59
C SER A 66 -8.30 16.75 -13.66
N ALA A 67 -8.16 15.76 -12.77
CA ALA A 67 -6.98 15.64 -11.91
C ALA A 67 -5.67 15.58 -12.72
N ALA A 68 -5.68 14.95 -13.90
CA ALA A 68 -4.52 14.85 -14.79
C ALA A 68 -4.13 16.23 -15.38
N GLU A 69 -5.11 17.03 -15.79
CA GLU A 69 -4.85 18.38 -16.29
C GLU A 69 -4.23 19.27 -15.20
N VAL A 70 -4.76 19.23 -13.97
CA VAL A 70 -4.19 20.05 -12.89
C VAL A 70 -2.83 19.53 -12.43
N ALA A 71 -2.59 18.22 -12.46
CA ALA A 71 -1.29 17.62 -12.16
C ALA A 71 -0.22 18.05 -13.17
N ALA A 72 -0.56 18.02 -14.47
CA ALA A 72 0.33 18.49 -15.54
C ALA A 72 0.68 19.98 -15.42
N GLU A 73 -0.21 20.77 -14.84
CA GLU A 73 -0.02 22.18 -14.53
C GLU A 73 0.65 22.43 -13.17
N GLY A 74 1.10 21.37 -12.47
CA GLY A 74 1.90 21.47 -11.25
C GLY A 74 1.10 21.76 -9.98
N PHE A 75 -0.19 21.43 -9.95
CA PHE A 75 -0.92 21.40 -8.68
C PHE A 75 -0.35 20.32 -7.78
N THR A 76 -0.36 20.55 -6.46
CA THR A 76 -0.03 19.51 -5.49
C THR A 76 -1.25 18.65 -5.18
N VAL A 77 -1.04 17.49 -4.55
CA VAL A 77 -2.15 16.66 -4.05
C VAL A 77 -3.01 17.42 -3.05
N THR A 78 -2.41 18.20 -2.14
CA THR A 78 -3.15 19.02 -1.16
C THR A 78 -4.06 20.04 -1.85
N GLU A 79 -3.56 20.71 -2.89
CA GLU A 79 -4.34 21.68 -3.68
C GLU A 79 -5.47 20.99 -4.44
N SER A 80 -5.19 19.84 -5.05
CA SER A 80 -6.19 19.06 -5.77
C SER A 80 -7.27 18.50 -4.83
N LYS A 81 -6.88 18.01 -3.64
CA LYS A 81 -7.82 17.57 -2.59
C LYS A 81 -8.70 18.74 -2.13
N ALA A 82 -8.12 19.93 -1.93
CA ALA A 82 -8.87 21.13 -1.58
C ALA A 82 -9.84 21.60 -2.68
N ALA A 83 -9.48 21.41 -3.96
CA ALA A 83 -10.38 21.60 -5.10
C ALA A 83 -11.47 20.52 -5.22
N GLY A 84 -11.40 19.46 -4.40
CA GLY A 84 -12.41 18.43 -4.25
C GLY A 84 -12.14 17.13 -5.00
N TYR A 85 -11.01 16.98 -5.70
CA TYR A 85 -10.69 15.71 -6.37
C TYR A 85 -10.58 14.57 -5.34
N SER A 86 -11.21 13.43 -5.65
CA SER A 86 -11.15 12.23 -4.82
C SER A 86 -9.77 11.57 -4.89
N ALA A 87 -9.45 10.73 -3.90
CA ALA A 87 -8.21 9.95 -3.86
C ALA A 87 -7.98 9.14 -5.15
N VAL A 88 -9.02 8.51 -5.70
CA VAL A 88 -8.95 7.74 -6.94
C VAL A 88 -8.66 8.65 -8.14
N GLU A 89 -9.32 9.80 -8.23
CA GLU A 89 -9.03 10.79 -9.28
C GLU A 89 -7.57 11.26 -9.20
N LEU A 90 -7.00 11.42 -8.00
CA LEU A 90 -5.60 11.80 -7.83
C LEU A 90 -4.64 10.74 -8.40
N LYS A 91 -4.85 9.44 -8.09
CA LYS A 91 -4.05 8.37 -8.69
C LYS A 91 -4.19 8.36 -10.21
N VAL A 92 -5.41 8.43 -10.74
CA VAL A 92 -5.68 8.49 -12.19
C VAL A 92 -5.04 9.73 -12.83
N GLY A 93 -4.98 10.83 -12.08
CA GLY A 93 -4.31 12.07 -12.47
C GLY A 93 -2.79 11.98 -12.55
N GLY A 94 -2.20 10.88 -12.08
CA GLY A 94 -0.75 10.65 -12.14
C GLY A 94 0.01 11.08 -10.90
N TYR A 95 -0.67 11.48 -9.81
CA TYR A 95 -0.01 11.67 -8.53
C TYR A 95 0.49 10.32 -7.99
N SER A 96 1.67 10.32 -7.38
CA SER A 96 2.28 9.14 -6.75
C SER A 96 1.67 8.83 -5.39
N ALA A 97 1.88 7.61 -4.90
CA ALA A 97 1.47 7.23 -3.54
C ALA A 97 2.19 8.08 -2.48
N GLN A 98 3.46 8.46 -2.72
CA GLN A 98 4.23 9.29 -1.80
C GLN A 98 3.67 10.72 -1.70
N GLU A 99 3.26 11.32 -2.83
CA GLU A 99 2.60 12.62 -2.82
C GLU A 99 1.24 12.55 -2.10
N CYS A 100 0.48 11.47 -2.30
CA CYS A 100 -0.75 11.22 -1.56
C CYS A 100 -0.51 11.13 -0.05
N LYS A 101 0.51 10.39 0.37
CA LYS A 101 0.92 10.28 1.79
C LYS A 101 1.29 11.65 2.37
N ALA A 102 2.08 12.45 1.66
CA ALA A 102 2.46 13.79 2.11
C ALA A 102 1.26 14.74 2.29
N ALA A 103 0.16 14.47 1.58
CA ALA A 103 -1.09 15.22 1.67
C ALA A 103 -2.17 14.54 2.55
N GLU A 104 -1.77 13.55 3.36
CA GLU A 104 -2.68 12.78 4.23
C GLU A 104 -3.86 12.19 3.44
N VAL A 105 -3.57 11.65 2.25
CA VAL A 105 -4.50 10.87 1.43
C VAL A 105 -4.06 9.42 1.50
N SER A 106 -4.95 8.53 1.92
CA SER A 106 -4.65 7.10 1.99
C SER A 106 -4.32 6.55 0.60
N ALA A 107 -3.16 5.92 0.48
CA ALA A 107 -2.75 5.25 -0.76
C ALA A 107 -3.71 4.11 -1.13
N ARG A 108 -4.27 3.41 -0.13
CA ARG A 108 -5.27 2.35 -0.35
C ARG A 108 -6.56 2.91 -0.91
N GLU A 109 -7.06 4.02 -0.35
CA GLU A 109 -8.29 4.67 -0.83
C GLU A 109 -8.10 5.28 -2.23
N ALA A 110 -6.89 5.74 -2.54
CA ALA A 110 -6.52 6.18 -3.88
C ALA A 110 -6.40 5.00 -4.88
N GLY A 111 -6.45 3.75 -4.40
CA GLY A 111 -6.40 2.56 -5.23
C GLY A 111 -4.98 2.12 -5.62
N PHE A 112 -3.94 2.56 -4.90
CA PHE A 112 -2.61 1.97 -5.05
C PHE A 112 -2.61 0.54 -4.50
N SER A 113 -1.93 -0.36 -5.20
CA SER A 113 -1.59 -1.69 -4.70
C SER A 113 -0.48 -1.60 -3.66
N ALA A 114 -0.31 -2.65 -2.85
CA ALA A 114 0.79 -2.73 -1.90
C ALA A 114 2.16 -2.76 -2.61
N ALA A 115 2.22 -3.32 -3.82
CA ALA A 115 3.43 -3.30 -4.66
C ALA A 115 3.81 -1.88 -5.09
N GLU A 116 2.84 -1.08 -5.55
CA GLU A 116 3.06 0.33 -5.86
C GLU A 116 3.50 1.10 -4.61
N ALA A 117 2.84 0.88 -3.46
CA ALA A 117 3.23 1.50 -2.20
C ALA A 117 4.67 1.12 -1.79
N LYS A 118 5.04 -0.17 -1.90
CA LYS A 118 6.40 -0.65 -1.59
C LYS A 118 7.44 0.00 -2.50
N TYR A 119 7.16 0.08 -3.80
CA TYR A 119 8.04 0.73 -4.77
C TYR A 119 8.29 2.20 -4.41
N GLU A 120 7.26 2.89 -3.92
CA GLU A 120 7.32 4.28 -3.43
C GLU A 120 7.86 4.39 -1.98
N GLY A 121 8.40 3.31 -1.42
CA GLY A 121 9.11 3.31 -0.15
C GLY A 121 8.22 3.31 1.10
N PHE A 122 6.96 2.88 0.98
CA PHE A 122 6.12 2.65 2.16
C PHE A 122 6.67 1.49 2.99
N THR A 123 6.53 1.61 4.30
CA THR A 123 6.80 0.50 5.23
C THR A 123 5.55 -0.36 5.41
N VAL A 124 5.72 -1.59 5.92
CA VAL A 124 4.58 -2.44 6.26
C VAL A 124 3.63 -1.76 7.24
N ALA A 125 4.15 -1.10 8.28
CA ALA A 125 3.33 -0.41 9.27
C ALA A 125 2.45 0.69 8.63
N GLU A 126 3.01 1.45 7.68
CA GLU A 126 2.27 2.47 6.94
C GLU A 126 1.21 1.87 6.02
N CYS A 127 1.49 0.71 5.40
CA CYS A 127 0.49 -0.02 4.64
C CYS A 127 -0.62 -0.58 5.56
N VAL A 128 -0.30 -1.09 6.75
CA VAL A 128 -1.32 -1.53 7.71
C VAL A 128 -2.21 -0.36 8.13
N GLU A 129 -1.62 0.79 8.46
CA GLU A 129 -2.37 2.01 8.81
C GLU A 129 -3.27 2.49 7.66
N ALA A 130 -2.78 2.40 6.41
CA ALA A 130 -3.57 2.70 5.23
C ALA A 130 -4.67 1.66 4.93
N GLY A 131 -4.70 0.52 5.64
CA GLY A 131 -5.74 -0.51 5.52
C GLY A 131 -5.44 -1.60 4.49
N TYR A 132 -4.18 -1.85 4.16
CA TYR A 132 -3.79 -3.04 3.39
C TYR A 132 -3.88 -4.29 4.28
N SER A 133 -4.39 -5.39 3.73
CA SER A 133 -4.45 -6.66 4.43
C SER A 133 -3.07 -7.35 4.47
N PRO A 134 -2.83 -8.28 5.41
CA PRO A 134 -1.60 -9.08 5.42
C PRO A 134 -1.30 -9.77 4.08
N SER A 135 -2.32 -10.32 3.40
CA SER A 135 -2.14 -10.95 2.08
C SER A 135 -1.75 -9.93 1.00
N ASP A 136 -2.30 -8.72 1.05
CA ASP A 136 -1.88 -7.66 0.12
C ASP A 136 -0.40 -7.32 0.30
N LEU A 137 0.13 -7.37 1.52
CA LEU A 137 1.54 -7.09 1.79
C LEU A 137 2.45 -8.15 1.16
N LYS A 138 2.12 -9.44 1.34
CA LYS A 138 2.86 -10.53 0.68
C LYS A 138 2.80 -10.40 -0.84
N ASP A 139 1.61 -10.19 -1.41
CA ASP A 139 1.42 -10.00 -2.85
C ASP A 139 2.12 -8.73 -3.37
N GLY A 140 2.22 -7.72 -2.51
CA GLY A 140 2.99 -6.49 -2.73
C GLY A 140 4.51 -6.69 -2.68
N GLY A 141 4.97 -7.88 -2.33
CA GLY A 141 6.38 -8.25 -2.26
C GLY A 141 7.07 -7.82 -0.96
N TYR A 142 6.33 -7.45 0.10
CA TYR A 142 6.92 -7.34 1.44
C TYR A 142 7.38 -8.73 1.92
N SER A 143 8.52 -8.77 2.59
CA SER A 143 9.10 -9.98 3.18
C SER A 143 8.41 -10.33 4.50
N ALA A 144 8.53 -11.59 4.94
CA ALA A 144 8.00 -12.00 6.24
C ALA A 144 8.72 -11.26 7.39
N GLN A 145 10.01 -10.93 7.26
CA GLN A 145 10.74 -10.12 8.24
C GLN A 145 10.21 -8.69 8.32
N GLU A 146 9.89 -8.05 7.19
CA GLU A 146 9.25 -6.73 7.18
C GLU A 146 7.86 -6.79 7.85
N CYS A 147 7.09 -7.85 7.60
CA CYS A 147 5.80 -8.08 8.27
C CYS A 147 5.96 -8.26 9.77
N LYS A 148 6.90 -9.10 10.21
CA LYS A 148 7.21 -9.33 11.62
C LYS A 148 7.63 -8.07 12.35
N ALA A 149 8.48 -7.23 11.73
CA ALA A 149 8.91 -5.97 12.32
C ALA A 149 7.74 -4.98 12.56
N ALA A 150 6.66 -5.13 11.82
CA ALA A 150 5.42 -4.38 11.96
C ALA A 150 4.31 -5.16 12.70
N GLU A 151 4.67 -6.24 13.40
CA GLU A 151 3.74 -7.10 14.16
C GLU A 151 2.61 -7.72 13.31
N VAL A 152 2.83 -7.88 12.00
CA VAL A 152 1.93 -8.57 11.09
C VAL A 152 2.27 -10.06 11.07
N SER A 153 1.27 -10.90 11.33
CA SER A 153 1.43 -12.36 11.28
C SER A 153 1.82 -12.83 9.89
N ALA A 154 2.98 -13.49 9.78
CA ALA A 154 3.44 -14.09 8.53
C ALA A 154 2.47 -15.17 8.03
N ARG A 155 1.79 -15.88 8.94
CA ARG A 155 0.78 -16.88 8.56
C ARG A 155 -0.47 -16.24 7.97
N GLU A 156 -0.96 -15.15 8.57
CA GLU A 156 -2.11 -14.40 8.03
C GLU A 156 -1.78 -13.75 6.69
N ALA A 157 -0.54 -13.31 6.51
CA ALA A 157 -0.04 -12.84 5.22
C ALA A 157 0.11 -13.96 4.17
N GLY A 158 -0.05 -15.23 4.56
CA GLY A 158 0.00 -16.38 3.66
C GLY A 158 1.41 -16.86 3.34
N PHE A 159 2.42 -16.50 4.14
CA PHE A 159 3.73 -17.14 4.04
C PHE A 159 3.66 -18.59 4.49
N SER A 160 4.44 -19.44 3.85
CA SER A 160 4.69 -20.81 4.25
C SER A 160 5.83 -20.90 5.26
N ALA A 161 5.88 -21.98 6.03
CA ALA A 161 6.98 -22.25 6.96
C ALA A 161 8.36 -22.27 6.26
N ALA A 162 8.43 -22.72 5.00
CA ALA A 162 9.65 -22.71 4.20
C ALA A 162 10.11 -21.28 3.85
N GLU A 163 9.18 -20.40 3.46
CA GLU A 163 9.49 -19.00 3.14
C GLU A 163 10.02 -18.27 4.38
N VAL A 164 9.33 -18.40 5.51
CA VAL A 164 9.75 -17.73 6.74
C VAL A 164 11.06 -18.31 7.30
N MET A 165 11.30 -19.62 7.14
CA MET A 165 12.59 -20.22 7.48
C MET A 165 13.73 -19.63 6.63
N ALA A 166 13.53 -19.49 5.32
CA ALA A 166 14.54 -18.93 4.43
C ALA A 166 14.88 -17.47 4.80
N GLU A 167 13.94 -16.79 5.44
CA GLU A 167 14.12 -15.45 6.01
C GLU A 167 14.61 -15.46 7.48
N GLY A 168 14.94 -16.62 8.03
CA GLY A 168 15.57 -16.76 9.36
C GLY A 168 14.60 -16.73 10.54
N PHE A 169 13.32 -17.04 10.34
CA PHE A 169 12.42 -17.26 11.46
C PHE A 169 12.86 -18.49 12.27
N THR A 170 12.66 -18.41 13.59
CA THR A 170 12.85 -19.58 14.47
C THR A 170 11.57 -20.42 14.54
N ALA A 171 11.68 -21.68 14.94
CA ALA A 171 10.50 -22.52 15.18
C ALA A 171 9.58 -21.92 16.26
N GLN A 172 10.13 -21.16 17.22
CA GLN A 172 9.36 -20.49 18.26
C GLN A 172 8.51 -19.38 17.66
N GLU A 173 9.10 -18.55 16.80
CA GLU A 173 8.39 -17.48 16.10
C GLU A 173 7.31 -18.02 15.18
N CYS A 174 7.59 -19.15 14.49
CA CYS A 174 6.58 -19.80 13.68
C CYS A 174 5.43 -20.39 14.53
N LYS A 175 5.74 -20.96 15.70
CA LYS A 175 4.72 -21.45 16.65
C LYS A 175 3.84 -20.32 17.16
N GLU A 176 4.42 -19.15 17.46
CA GLU A 176 3.70 -17.96 17.93
C GLU A 176 2.71 -17.40 16.91
N VAL A 177 2.92 -17.65 15.62
CA VAL A 177 1.99 -17.30 14.54
C VAL A 177 1.19 -18.52 14.02
N ASP A 178 1.06 -19.56 14.85
CA ASP A 178 0.23 -20.75 14.62
C ASP A 178 0.62 -21.64 13.43
N PHE A 179 1.89 -21.67 13.01
CA PHE A 179 2.36 -22.75 12.14
C PHE A 179 2.36 -24.09 12.89
N SER A 180 1.78 -25.11 12.26
CA SER A 180 1.75 -26.45 12.81
C SER A 180 3.11 -27.14 12.73
N ALA A 181 3.34 -28.13 13.59
CA ALA A 181 4.58 -28.91 13.58
C ALA A 181 4.81 -29.63 12.22
N VAL A 182 3.74 -30.04 11.54
CA VAL A 182 3.80 -30.62 10.18
C VAL A 182 4.28 -29.58 9.17
N GLU A 183 3.76 -28.36 9.23
CA GLU A 183 4.21 -27.27 8.36
C GLU A 183 5.67 -26.93 8.63
N LEU A 184 6.11 -26.93 9.90
CA LEU A 184 7.52 -26.72 10.23
C LEU A 184 8.42 -27.81 9.64
N LYS A 185 8.07 -29.09 9.79
CA LYS A 185 8.82 -30.17 9.15
C LYS A 185 8.89 -30.00 7.63
N ILE A 186 7.76 -29.72 6.98
CA ILE A 186 7.69 -29.47 5.53
C ILE A 186 8.54 -28.24 5.15
N GLY A 187 8.54 -27.23 6.02
CA GLY A 187 9.32 -26.00 5.89
C GLY A 187 10.82 -26.20 6.02
N GLY A 188 11.27 -27.36 6.50
CA GLY A 188 12.68 -27.70 6.66
C GLY A 188 13.19 -27.60 8.10
N TYR A 189 12.32 -27.34 9.08
CA TYR A 189 12.72 -27.32 10.49
C TYR A 189 13.06 -28.75 10.93
N SER A 190 14.07 -28.86 11.77
CA SER A 190 14.54 -30.15 12.28
C SER A 190 13.68 -30.63 13.46
N ALA A 191 13.82 -31.90 13.81
CA ALA A 191 13.20 -32.44 15.02
C ALA A 191 13.69 -31.68 16.28
N GLN A 192 14.96 -31.26 16.31
CA GLN A 192 15.50 -30.46 17.41
C GLN A 192 14.76 -29.12 17.54
N ASP A 193 14.54 -28.41 16.42
CA ASP A 193 13.83 -27.13 16.44
C ASP A 193 12.42 -27.30 17.01
N CYS A 194 11.71 -28.38 16.64
CA CYS A 194 10.41 -28.72 17.23
C CYS A 194 10.52 -29.09 18.72
N LYS A 195 11.58 -29.80 19.13
CA LYS A 195 11.83 -30.16 20.53
C LYS A 195 11.95 -28.93 21.42
N GLU A 196 12.73 -27.94 20.97
CA GLU A 196 13.03 -26.72 21.73
C GLU A 196 11.80 -25.86 21.98
N VAL A 197 10.73 -26.06 21.20
CA VAL A 197 9.48 -25.31 21.30
C VAL A 197 8.30 -26.19 21.68
N ASP A 198 8.54 -27.35 22.29
CA ASP A 198 7.52 -28.28 22.78
C ASP A 198 6.49 -28.69 21.71
N LEU A 199 6.90 -28.80 20.45
CA LEU A 199 6.08 -29.36 19.38
C LEU A 199 6.38 -30.86 19.23
N SER A 200 5.33 -31.66 19.14
CA SER A 200 5.47 -33.12 19.03
C SER A 200 6.13 -33.50 17.71
N ALA A 201 7.36 -34.02 17.81
CA ALA A 201 8.10 -34.48 16.64
C ALA A 201 7.37 -35.63 15.91
N LYS A 202 6.62 -36.47 16.64
CA LYS A 202 5.84 -37.53 16.01
C LYS A 202 4.63 -36.98 15.24
N GLU A 203 3.93 -35.99 15.78
CA GLU A 203 2.79 -35.37 15.10
C GLU A 203 3.25 -34.53 13.89
N ALA A 204 4.43 -33.93 13.97
CA ALA A 204 5.10 -33.30 12.83
C ALA A 204 5.45 -34.30 11.71
N GLY A 205 5.43 -35.60 12.01
CA GLY A 205 5.77 -36.68 11.09
C GLY A 205 7.27 -36.94 10.97
N PHE A 206 8.09 -36.55 11.96
CA PHE A 206 9.48 -37.00 12.03
C PHE A 206 9.54 -38.52 12.21
N SER A 207 10.61 -39.10 11.70
CA SER A 207 11.01 -40.47 11.97
C SER A 207 11.80 -40.52 13.27
N SER A 208 11.95 -41.72 13.83
CA SER A 208 12.73 -41.93 15.04
C SER A 208 14.22 -41.63 14.83
N ASP A 209 14.80 -41.89 13.65
CA ASP A 209 16.17 -41.50 13.31
C ASP A 209 16.33 -39.97 13.21
N GLU A 210 15.37 -39.25 12.62
CA GLU A 210 15.36 -37.78 12.64
C GLU A 210 15.24 -37.25 14.07
N CYS A 211 14.39 -37.85 14.91
CA CYS A 211 14.30 -37.50 16.33
C CYS A 211 15.64 -37.76 17.05
N ARG A 212 16.32 -38.87 16.75
CA ARG A 212 17.61 -39.19 17.36
C ARG A 212 18.66 -38.15 16.99
N ALA A 213 18.73 -37.82 15.70
CA ALA A 213 19.61 -36.77 15.20
C ALA A 213 19.29 -35.40 15.82
N GLY A 214 18.01 -35.14 16.10
CA GLY A 214 17.53 -33.96 16.81
C GLY A 214 17.66 -34.01 18.34
N GLY A 215 18.39 -34.98 18.90
CA GLY A 215 18.70 -35.05 20.33
C GLY A 215 17.57 -35.57 21.21
N PHE A 216 16.56 -36.24 20.65
CA PHE A 216 15.62 -37.03 21.46
C PHE A 216 16.29 -38.29 21.98
N THR A 217 15.91 -38.67 23.20
CA THR A 217 16.25 -39.95 23.83
C THR A 217 15.25 -41.03 23.44
N ALA A 218 15.59 -42.30 23.65
CA ALA A 218 14.67 -43.40 23.34
C ALA A 218 13.38 -43.28 24.16
N ASP A 219 13.47 -42.84 25.42
CA ASP A 219 12.32 -42.67 26.31
C ASP A 219 11.44 -41.48 25.91
N GLU A 220 12.01 -40.36 25.46
CA GLU A 220 11.23 -39.26 24.88
C GLU A 220 10.50 -39.72 23.61
N CYS A 221 11.14 -40.51 22.74
CA CYS A 221 10.44 -41.10 21.59
C CYS A 221 9.32 -42.06 22.01
N LYS A 222 9.49 -42.87 23.07
CA LYS A 222 8.39 -43.70 23.59
C LYS A 222 7.24 -42.83 24.09
N ALA A 223 7.54 -41.73 24.80
CA ALA A 223 6.54 -40.81 25.33
C ALA A 223 5.76 -40.08 24.21
N LEU A 224 6.43 -39.76 23.10
CA LEU A 224 5.80 -39.26 21.87
C LEU A 224 4.99 -40.33 21.12
N GLY A 225 5.07 -41.59 21.56
CA GLY A 225 4.27 -42.71 21.06
C GLY A 225 4.93 -43.53 19.95
N TYR A 226 6.21 -43.36 19.65
CA TYR A 226 6.91 -44.24 18.71
C TYR A 226 6.93 -45.68 19.25
N SER A 227 6.67 -46.65 18.38
CA SER A 227 6.73 -48.06 18.73
C SER A 227 8.17 -48.51 18.99
N PRO A 228 8.39 -49.58 19.77
CA PRO A 228 9.73 -50.13 19.97
C PRO A 228 10.44 -50.53 18.67
N ALA A 229 9.68 -50.93 17.64
CA ALA A 229 10.22 -51.25 16.33
C ALA A 229 10.75 -49.98 15.62
N GLU A 230 9.97 -48.90 15.62
CA GLU A 230 10.39 -47.59 15.10
C GLU A 230 11.61 -47.06 15.85
N ILE A 231 11.61 -47.12 17.19
CA ILE A 231 12.76 -46.66 17.99
C ILE A 231 14.01 -47.49 17.67
N LYS A 232 13.88 -48.81 17.57
CA LYS A 232 15.01 -49.66 17.18
C LYS A 232 15.49 -49.35 15.75
N SER A 233 14.59 -49.11 14.80
CA SER A 233 14.97 -48.75 13.42
C SER A 233 15.62 -47.37 13.33
N GLY A 234 15.25 -46.45 14.23
CA GLY A 234 15.88 -45.14 14.39
C GLY A 234 17.31 -45.21 14.95
N GLY A 235 17.78 -46.41 15.30
CA GLY A 235 19.16 -46.68 15.71
C GLY A 235 19.43 -46.52 17.20
N TYR A 236 18.41 -46.31 18.02
CA TYR A 236 18.56 -46.25 19.48
C TYR A 236 19.02 -47.60 20.05
N SER A 237 19.99 -47.54 20.96
CA SER A 237 20.51 -48.69 21.70
C SER A 237 19.87 -48.78 23.08
N ALA A 238 20.13 -49.87 23.82
CA ALA A 238 19.64 -50.03 25.19
C ALA A 238 20.28 -49.07 26.21
N GLN A 239 21.24 -48.25 25.79
CA GLN A 239 21.92 -47.24 26.59
C GLN A 239 21.45 -45.80 26.26
N ASP A 240 20.66 -45.63 25.19
CA ASP A 240 20.03 -44.37 24.77
C ASP A 240 18.59 -44.27 25.32
#